data_AF-A0A1J5QR08-F1
#
_entry.id   AF-A0A1J5QR08-F1
#
_cell.length_a   1.000
_cell.length_b   1.000
_cell.length_c   1.000
_cell.angle_alpha   90.00
_cell.angle_beta   90.00
_cell.angle_gamma   90.00
#
_symmetry.space_group_name_H-M   'P 1'
#
loop_
_entity.id
_entity.type
_entity.pdbx_description
1 polymer ?
#
loop_
_entity_poly.entity_id
_entity_poly.type
_entity_poly.pdbx_seq_one_letter_code
_entity_poly.pdbx_strand_id
1 'polypeptide(L)'
;MARTATARGRRGWLIAALAAAVAALLGSVLVASAWAGAFGSGTAARWGIGSGPAGLSGGPSRGVPALPGTVVNVSLVNLGGPMMGLRTMMGGAMRLSADRASVSAGTVSFAVTNFGSVDHELVILPLADNQQVGARPIGPDGKVDEAGSLGEASNTGGQGAGQGIRPGASGWVTLTLAPGHYELVCNLPGHYGAGMYTELTVS
;
A
#
# COMPACT_ATOMS: atom_id res chain seq x y z
N MET A 1 61.28 -19.88 -40.63
CA MET A 1 60.62 -18.92 -39.72
C MET A 1 59.14 -18.87 -40.05
N ALA A 2 58.31 -18.81 -39.02
CA ALA A 2 56.88 -19.10 -39.03
C ALA A 2 55.98 -17.88 -39.31
N ARG A 3 54.70 -18.20 -39.55
CA ARG A 3 53.46 -17.38 -39.47
C ARG A 3 53.04 -16.62 -40.73
N THR A 4 51.89 -17.01 -41.29
CA THR A 4 50.68 -16.16 -41.38
C THR A 4 49.57 -16.88 -42.17
N ALA A 5 48.74 -17.68 -41.50
CA ALA A 5 47.53 -18.26 -42.12
C ALA A 5 46.43 -18.56 -41.09
N THR A 6 46.02 -17.59 -40.26
CA THR A 6 44.92 -17.82 -39.29
C THR A 6 43.97 -16.62 -39.07
N ALA A 7 44.02 -15.57 -39.91
CA ALA A 7 43.19 -14.39 -39.70
C ALA A 7 41.86 -14.36 -40.50
N ARG A 8 41.71 -15.15 -41.57
CA ARG A 8 40.54 -15.06 -42.48
C ARG A 8 39.34 -15.90 -42.02
N GLY A 9 39.56 -16.97 -41.24
CA GLY A 9 38.49 -17.84 -40.75
C GLY A 9 37.67 -17.27 -39.58
N ARG A 10 38.32 -16.64 -38.59
CA ARG A 10 37.63 -16.15 -37.38
C ARG A 10 36.72 -14.93 -37.63
N ARG A 11 36.99 -14.13 -38.68
CA ARG A 11 36.14 -12.96 -39.04
C ARG A 11 34.83 -13.37 -39.70
N GLY A 12 34.81 -14.44 -40.50
CA GLY A 12 33.57 -14.95 -41.12
C GLY A 12 32.58 -15.51 -40.08
N TRP A 13 33.09 -16.20 -39.07
CA TRP A 13 32.28 -16.76 -37.98
C TRP A 13 31.65 -15.68 -37.09
N LEU A 14 32.35 -14.58 -36.82
CA LEU A 14 31.81 -13.48 -36.03
C LEU A 14 30.71 -12.70 -36.78
N ILE A 15 30.83 -12.54 -38.10
CA ILE A 15 29.81 -11.87 -38.92
C ILE A 15 28.55 -12.74 -39.05
N ALA A 16 28.71 -14.05 -39.22
CA ALA A 16 27.57 -14.99 -39.27
C ALA A 16 26.83 -15.09 -37.92
N ALA A 17 27.54 -15.07 -36.80
CA ALA A 17 26.94 -15.08 -35.46
C ALA A 17 26.18 -13.78 -35.14
N LEU A 18 26.68 -12.62 -35.59
CA LEU A 18 26.00 -11.33 -35.41
C LEU A 18 24.73 -11.22 -36.27
N ALA A 19 24.73 -11.76 -37.49
CA ALA A 19 23.55 -11.75 -38.36
C ALA A 19 22.40 -12.65 -37.82
N ALA A 20 22.73 -13.79 -37.22
CA ALA A 20 21.75 -14.68 -36.59
C ALA A 20 21.11 -14.07 -35.32
N ALA A 21 21.88 -13.28 -34.54
CA ALA A 21 21.38 -12.63 -33.33
C ALA A 21 20.41 -11.46 -33.63
N VAL A 22 20.61 -10.73 -34.74
CA VAL A 22 19.72 -9.62 -35.14
C VAL A 22 18.40 -10.11 -35.72
N ALA A 23 18.38 -11.24 -36.44
CA ALA A 23 17.15 -11.85 -36.95
C ALA A 23 16.25 -12.44 -35.84
N ALA A 24 16.84 -12.86 -34.71
CA ALA A 24 16.10 -13.37 -33.56
C ALA A 24 15.51 -12.28 -32.64
N LEU A 25 15.99 -11.02 -32.75
CA LEU A 25 15.52 -9.90 -31.92
C LEU A 25 14.42 -9.04 -32.56
N LEU A 26 14.05 -9.29 -33.83
CA LEU A 26 12.96 -8.57 -34.52
C LEU A 26 11.70 -9.44 -34.75
N GLY A 27 11.65 -10.67 -34.22
CA GLY A 27 10.61 -11.64 -34.50
C GLY A 27 9.60 -11.94 -33.38
N SER A 28 9.59 -11.19 -32.26
CA SER A 28 8.76 -11.54 -31.09
C SER A 28 8.14 -10.33 -30.39
N VAL A 29 7.38 -9.54 -31.13
CA VAL A 29 6.24 -8.78 -30.59
C VAL A 29 5.11 -8.89 -31.61
N LEU A 30 3.88 -9.11 -31.13
CA LEU A 30 2.60 -9.28 -31.86
C LEU A 30 2.18 -10.74 -32.14
N VAL A 31 1.76 -11.48 -31.10
CA VAL A 31 0.45 -12.18 -31.09
C VAL A 31 0.09 -12.50 -29.62
N ALA A 32 -0.87 -11.78 -29.04
CA ALA A 32 -1.59 -12.21 -27.85
C ALA A 32 -3.04 -11.67 -27.86
N SER A 33 -3.92 -12.51 -28.43
CA SER A 33 -5.31 -12.76 -28.08
C SER A 33 -6.30 -11.60 -27.88
N ALA A 34 -7.16 -11.44 -28.89
CA ALA A 34 -8.52 -10.94 -28.74
C ALA A 34 -9.38 -11.96 -27.95
N TRP A 35 -10.03 -11.50 -26.88
CA TRP A 35 -11.24 -12.12 -26.33
C TRP A 35 -12.23 -10.99 -26.01
N ALA A 36 -13.06 -10.70 -27.00
CA ALA A 36 -14.30 -9.96 -26.83
C ALA A 36 -15.44 -10.88 -27.31
N GLY A 37 -16.37 -11.19 -26.41
CA GLY A 37 -17.71 -11.66 -26.78
C GLY A 37 -18.16 -13.01 -26.19
N ALA A 38 -19.24 -12.91 -25.39
CA ALA A 38 -20.28 -13.92 -25.14
C ALA A 38 -19.87 -15.14 -24.29
N PHE A 39 -20.59 -15.59 -23.24
CA PHE A 39 -22.03 -15.63 -23.00
C PHE A 39 -22.33 -15.59 -21.49
N GLY A 40 -23.47 -15.01 -21.13
CA GLY A 40 -23.98 -15.03 -19.76
C GLY A 40 -25.28 -14.27 -19.63
N SER A 41 -26.30 -14.70 -20.37
CA SER A 41 -27.68 -14.24 -20.21
C SER A 41 -28.19 -14.59 -18.81
N GLY A 42 -28.38 -13.57 -17.96
CA GLY A 42 -29.06 -13.66 -16.68
C GLY A 42 -30.07 -12.53 -16.59
N THR A 43 -31.34 -12.89 -16.62
CA THR A 43 -32.52 -12.03 -16.65
C THR A 43 -32.65 -11.10 -15.43
N ALA A 44 -33.11 -9.88 -15.72
CA ALA A 44 -33.70 -8.87 -14.85
C ALA A 44 -34.05 -9.26 -13.40
N ALA A 45 -33.51 -8.51 -12.43
CA ALA A 45 -34.16 -8.29 -11.14
C ALA A 45 -34.10 -6.79 -10.78
N ARG A 46 -35.26 -6.17 -10.94
CA ARG A 46 -35.67 -4.84 -10.48
C ARG A 46 -35.53 -4.71 -8.96
N TRP A 47 -34.79 -3.71 -8.51
CA TRP A 47 -34.84 -3.15 -7.14
C TRP A 47 -34.79 -1.63 -7.33
N GLY A 48 -35.82 -0.84 -7.03
CA GLY A 48 -36.59 -0.82 -5.78
C GLY A 48 -36.13 0.42 -5.02
N ILE A 49 -36.77 1.57 -5.27
CA ILE A 49 -36.57 2.80 -4.49
C ILE A 49 -37.14 2.51 -3.10
N GLY A 50 -36.26 2.15 -2.17
CA GLY A 50 -36.58 1.91 -0.77
C GLY A 50 -35.96 3.01 0.09
N SER A 51 -36.72 4.06 0.35
CA SER A 51 -36.43 5.03 1.41
C SER A 51 -36.64 4.34 2.76
N GLY A 52 -35.57 4.16 3.54
CA GLY A 52 -35.56 3.68 4.92
C GLY A 52 -34.43 4.36 5.70
N PRO A 53 -34.57 4.60 7.02
CA PRO A 53 -33.82 5.62 7.72
C PRO A 53 -32.35 5.21 7.93
N ALA A 54 -31.48 6.21 7.82
CA ALA A 54 -30.03 6.09 7.96
C ALA A 54 -29.64 5.64 9.38
N GLY A 55 -29.33 4.35 9.51
CA GLY A 55 -28.46 3.85 10.56
C GLY A 55 -27.01 4.06 10.15
N LEU A 56 -26.30 4.88 10.92
CA LEU A 56 -24.85 5.01 10.95
C LEU A 56 -24.19 3.66 11.26
N SER A 57 -23.96 2.87 10.22
CA SER A 57 -23.10 1.69 10.26
C SER A 57 -22.05 1.89 9.18
N GLY A 58 -20.79 1.99 9.59
CA GLY A 58 -19.64 2.15 8.70
C GLY A 58 -19.67 1.06 7.63
N GLY A 59 -20.15 1.43 6.45
CA GLY A 59 -20.10 0.56 5.28
C GLY A 59 -18.64 0.32 4.88
N PRO A 60 -18.36 -0.77 4.15
CA PRO A 60 -17.02 -1.04 3.65
C PRO A 60 -16.52 0.20 2.90
N SER A 61 -15.32 0.64 3.26
CA SER A 61 -14.58 1.68 2.54
C SER A 61 -14.61 1.32 1.06
N ARG A 62 -15.30 2.16 0.29
CA ARG A 62 -15.67 1.90 -1.11
C ARG A 62 -14.40 1.56 -1.91
N GLY A 63 -14.19 0.28 -2.23
CA GLY A 63 -13.03 -0.19 -3.00
C GLY A 63 -12.12 -1.22 -2.31
N VAL A 64 -12.29 -1.48 -1.02
CA VAL A 64 -11.57 -2.59 -0.34
C VAL A 64 -12.30 -3.92 -0.62
N PRO A 65 -11.61 -4.98 -1.09
CA PRO A 65 -12.21 -6.29 -1.29
C PRO A 65 -12.55 -6.96 0.05
N ALA A 66 -13.27 -8.09 0.02
CA ALA A 66 -13.44 -8.91 1.22
C ALA A 66 -12.06 -9.41 1.70
N LEU A 67 -11.68 -9.04 2.93
CA LEU A 67 -10.39 -9.38 3.51
C LEU A 67 -10.50 -10.59 4.44
N PRO A 68 -9.47 -11.46 4.51
CA PRO A 68 -9.46 -12.61 5.41
C PRO A 68 -9.20 -12.21 6.87
N GLY A 69 -9.61 -13.07 7.80
CA GLY A 69 -9.30 -12.93 9.22
C GLY A 69 -10.04 -11.78 9.92
N THR A 70 -9.49 -11.32 11.04
CA THR A 70 -10.04 -10.15 11.75
C THR A 70 -9.72 -8.88 10.99
N VAL A 71 -10.73 -8.10 10.61
CA VAL A 71 -10.52 -6.80 9.96
C VAL A 71 -10.44 -5.69 11.01
N VAL A 72 -9.39 -4.88 10.90
CA VAL A 72 -9.18 -3.62 11.62
C VAL A 72 -9.33 -2.48 10.62
N ASN A 73 -10.31 -1.60 10.82
CA ASN A 73 -10.47 -0.42 9.98
C ASN A 73 -9.60 0.71 10.52
N VAL A 74 -8.74 1.27 9.68
CA VAL A 74 -7.83 2.35 10.03
C VAL A 74 -8.21 3.61 9.26
N SER A 75 -8.41 4.71 9.99
CA SER A 75 -8.74 6.03 9.46
C SER A 75 -7.54 6.96 9.56
N LEU A 76 -7.17 7.57 8.44
CA LEU A 76 -6.08 8.54 8.35
C LEU A 76 -6.67 9.93 8.06
N VAL A 77 -6.36 10.92 8.88
CA VAL A 77 -6.86 12.29 8.72
C VAL A 77 -5.75 13.31 8.99
N ASN A 78 -5.85 14.45 8.33
CA ASN A 78 -5.17 15.67 8.74
C ASN A 78 -6.24 16.78 8.84
N LEU A 79 -6.52 17.23 10.08
CA LEU A 79 -7.50 18.28 10.32
C LEU A 79 -6.90 19.62 9.91
N GLY A 80 -7.25 20.07 8.70
CA GLY A 80 -6.76 21.31 8.11
C GLY A 80 -7.34 21.49 6.71
N GLY A 81 -8.65 21.66 6.61
CA GLY A 81 -9.29 22.09 5.35
C GLY A 81 -8.85 23.51 4.96
N PRO A 82 -9.16 23.97 3.73
CA PRO A 82 -8.84 25.32 3.28
C PRO A 82 -9.78 26.33 3.94
N MET A 83 -9.58 26.63 5.22
CA MET A 83 -10.23 27.75 5.89
C MET A 83 -9.19 28.83 6.21
N MET A 84 -9.24 29.84 5.36
CA MET A 84 -8.72 31.19 5.49
C MET A 84 -8.34 31.61 6.90
N GLY A 85 -7.09 32.06 7.06
CA GLY A 85 -6.78 33.12 8.01
C GLY A 85 -5.82 32.72 9.13
N LEU A 86 -4.65 33.34 9.05
CA LEU A 86 -3.81 33.71 10.19
C LEU A 86 -3.00 32.60 10.85
N ARG A 87 -1.76 32.46 10.36
CA ARG A 87 -0.53 32.37 11.17
C ARG A 87 -0.59 31.45 12.40
N THR A 88 -0.63 30.15 12.16
CA THR A 88 0.00 29.19 13.08
C THR A 88 0.84 28.24 12.25
N MET A 89 2.16 28.42 12.28
CA MET A 89 3.14 27.43 11.79
C MET A 89 3.23 26.28 12.79
N MET A 90 2.14 25.53 12.94
CA MET A 90 2.09 24.28 13.68
C MET A 90 1.14 23.40 12.87
N GLY A 91 1.66 22.32 12.28
CA GLY A 91 0.91 21.43 11.40
C GLY A 91 -0.46 21.10 11.98
N GLY A 92 -1.51 21.23 11.16
CA GLY A 92 -2.86 20.81 11.56
C GLY A 92 -2.78 19.38 12.09
N ALA A 93 -3.46 19.11 13.20
CA ALA A 93 -3.36 17.82 13.90
C ALA A 93 -3.61 16.67 12.92
N MET A 94 -2.56 15.90 12.62
CA MET A 94 -2.68 14.65 11.87
C MET A 94 -3.04 13.55 12.86
N ARG A 95 -3.82 12.57 12.40
CA ARG A 95 -4.26 11.47 13.26
C ARG A 95 -4.39 10.19 12.45
N LEU A 96 -3.90 9.11 13.04
CA LEU A 96 -4.14 7.74 12.64
C LEU A 96 -5.00 7.10 13.74
N SER A 97 -6.08 6.40 13.38
CA SER A 97 -6.96 5.75 14.36
C SER A 97 -7.41 4.39 13.85
N ALA A 98 -7.29 3.36 14.68
CA ALA A 98 -7.93 2.07 14.45
C ALA A 98 -9.32 2.05 15.09
N ASP A 99 -10.27 1.32 14.51
CA ASP A 99 -11.61 1.13 15.06
C ASP A 99 -11.65 0.27 16.33
N ARG A 100 -10.52 -0.36 16.66
CA ARG A 100 -10.33 -1.17 17.86
C ARG A 100 -8.90 -1.08 18.36
N ALA A 101 -8.74 -1.09 19.68
CA ALA A 101 -7.44 -1.11 20.35
C ALA A 101 -6.87 -2.53 20.53
N SER A 102 -7.70 -3.56 20.35
CA SER A 102 -7.27 -4.95 20.51
C SER A 102 -7.96 -5.93 19.56
N VAL A 103 -7.23 -6.98 19.18
CA VAL A 103 -7.67 -8.12 18.37
C VAL A 103 -7.08 -9.43 18.89
N SER A 104 -7.66 -10.56 18.48
CA SER A 104 -7.06 -11.87 18.73
C SER A 104 -5.83 -12.11 17.84
N ALA A 105 -4.87 -12.88 18.34
CA ALA A 105 -3.74 -13.36 17.54
C ALA A 105 -4.19 -14.21 16.34
N GLY A 106 -3.39 -14.20 15.28
CA GLY A 106 -3.66 -14.90 14.02
C GLY A 106 -3.75 -13.96 12.82
N THR A 107 -4.58 -14.32 11.84
CA THR A 107 -4.73 -13.52 10.61
C THR A 107 -5.51 -12.24 10.89
N VAL A 108 -4.86 -11.10 10.70
CA VAL A 108 -5.40 -9.76 10.86
C VAL A 108 -5.22 -8.98 9.56
N SER A 109 -6.30 -8.38 9.08
CA SER A 109 -6.29 -7.51 7.90
C SER A 109 -6.55 -6.07 8.31
N PHE A 110 -5.70 -5.16 7.86
CA PHE A 110 -5.85 -3.73 8.05
C PHE A 110 -6.47 -3.12 6.79
N ALA A 111 -7.69 -2.61 6.89
CA ALA A 111 -8.35 -1.85 5.84
C ALA A 111 -8.17 -0.36 6.13
N VAL A 112 -7.37 0.32 5.33
CA VAL A 112 -6.90 1.67 5.62
C VAL A 112 -7.58 2.64 4.67
N THR A 113 -8.17 3.72 5.19
CA THR A 113 -8.83 4.76 4.39
C THR A 113 -8.27 6.12 4.73
N ASN A 114 -7.88 6.85 3.69
CA ASN A 114 -7.42 8.21 3.79
C ASN A 114 -8.60 9.17 3.66
N PHE A 115 -9.02 9.74 4.79
CA PHE A 115 -10.02 10.81 4.89
C PHE A 115 -9.40 12.20 4.94
N GLY A 116 -8.07 12.28 4.86
CA GLY A 116 -7.29 13.51 4.81
C GLY A 116 -7.22 14.13 3.41
N SER A 117 -6.40 15.18 3.31
CA SER A 117 -6.16 15.96 2.09
C SER A 117 -4.74 15.78 1.55
N VAL A 118 -3.90 14.99 2.21
CA VAL A 118 -2.54 14.62 1.77
C VAL A 118 -2.42 13.09 1.73
N ASP A 119 -1.42 12.56 1.04
CA ASP A 119 -1.16 11.13 1.03
C ASP A 119 -0.84 10.63 2.45
N HIS A 120 -1.29 9.43 2.79
CA HIS A 120 -0.98 8.79 4.07
C HIS A 120 -0.69 7.31 3.88
N GLU A 121 -0.06 6.68 4.86
CA GLU A 121 0.21 5.24 4.85
C GLU A 121 -0.04 4.62 6.22
N LEU A 122 0.01 3.30 6.27
CA LEU A 122 0.07 2.52 7.50
C LEU A 122 1.29 1.61 7.43
N VAL A 123 2.13 1.64 8.46
CA VAL A 123 3.23 0.69 8.72
C VAL A 123 2.98 0.05 10.09
N ILE A 124 3.18 -1.26 10.19
CA ILE A 124 2.95 -2.04 11.42
C ILE A 124 4.31 -2.40 12.02
N LEU A 125 4.66 -1.75 13.13
CA LEU A 125 5.92 -1.96 13.84
C LEU A 125 5.67 -2.68 15.17
N PRO A 126 6.48 -3.69 15.54
CA PRO A 126 6.48 -4.20 16.91
C PRO A 126 6.77 -3.08 17.91
N LEU A 127 6.03 -3.05 19.01
CA LEU A 127 6.25 -2.13 20.13
C LEU A 127 6.79 -2.94 21.32
N ALA A 128 8.03 -2.66 21.71
CA ALA A 128 8.63 -3.31 22.87
C ALA A 128 7.98 -2.82 24.18
N ASP A 129 7.90 -3.67 25.21
CA ASP A 129 7.23 -3.35 26.49
C ASP A 129 7.79 -2.08 27.18
N ASN A 130 9.05 -1.76 26.94
CA ASN A 130 9.72 -0.58 27.50
C ASN A 130 9.61 0.68 26.60
N GLN A 131 8.96 0.57 25.45
CA GLN A 131 8.80 1.66 24.50
C GLN A 131 7.42 2.28 24.64
N GLN A 132 7.37 3.62 24.72
CA GLN A 132 6.11 4.35 24.73
C GLN A 132 5.61 4.57 23.29
N VAL A 133 4.30 4.39 23.08
CA VAL A 133 3.64 4.78 21.83
C VAL A 133 3.86 6.27 21.56
N GLY A 134 4.20 6.63 20.33
CA GLY A 134 4.50 8.01 19.95
C GLY A 134 5.91 8.49 20.32
N ALA A 135 6.77 7.64 20.89
CA ALA A 135 8.10 8.02 21.37
C ALA A 135 9.29 7.52 20.52
N ARG A 136 9.06 6.89 19.36
CA ARG A 136 10.15 6.55 18.42
C ARG A 136 10.98 7.78 18.04
N PRO A 137 12.33 7.66 17.99
CA PRO A 137 13.18 8.71 17.46
C PRO A 137 12.86 9.01 16.00
N ILE A 138 12.81 10.31 15.67
CA ILE A 138 12.61 10.79 14.30
C ILE A 138 13.98 11.15 13.71
N GLY A 139 14.31 10.54 12.58
CA GLY A 139 15.51 10.78 11.81
C GLY A 139 15.51 12.13 11.07
N PRO A 140 16.65 12.49 10.45
CA PRO A 140 16.79 13.77 9.74
C PRO A 140 15.90 13.89 8.50
N ASP A 141 15.39 12.77 7.98
CA ASP A 141 14.42 12.71 6.88
C ASP A 141 12.96 12.86 7.35
N GLY A 142 12.74 13.07 8.65
CA GLY A 142 11.41 13.20 9.24
C GLY A 142 10.68 11.88 9.44
N LYS A 143 11.38 10.75 9.35
CA LYS A 143 10.82 9.40 9.51
C LYS A 143 11.33 8.71 10.77
N VAL A 144 10.58 7.72 11.27
CA VAL A 144 11.07 6.76 12.26
C VAL A 144 11.76 5.58 11.57
N ASP A 145 12.62 4.86 12.30
CA ASP A 145 13.20 3.61 11.81
C ASP A 145 12.11 2.53 11.66
N GLU A 146 12.04 1.93 10.47
CA GLU A 146 11.11 0.85 10.14
C GLU A 146 11.76 -0.54 10.25
N ALA A 147 12.98 -0.65 10.77
CA ALA A 147 13.61 -1.92 11.02
C ALA A 147 12.69 -2.84 11.85
N GLY A 148 12.38 -4.02 11.29
CA GLY A 148 11.46 -4.98 11.90
C GLY A 148 9.97 -4.73 11.60
N SER A 149 9.63 -3.83 10.68
CA SER A 149 8.26 -3.69 10.15
C SER A 149 7.73 -5.02 9.65
N LEU A 150 6.49 -5.33 10.04
CA LEU A 150 5.81 -6.56 9.64
C LEU A 150 5.07 -6.41 8.31
N GLY A 151 4.81 -5.18 7.90
CA GLY A 151 4.13 -4.88 6.66
C GLY A 151 3.56 -3.46 6.65
N GLU A 152 3.07 -3.08 5.48
CA GLU A 152 2.51 -1.76 5.25
C GLU A 152 1.31 -1.80 4.31
N ALA A 153 0.46 -0.78 4.40
CA ALA A 153 -0.55 -0.43 3.41
C ALA A 153 -0.28 1.00 2.92
N SER A 154 0.41 1.10 1.78
CA SER A 154 0.76 2.35 1.10
C SER A 154 0.43 2.32 -0.40
N ASN A 155 -0.18 1.23 -0.89
CA ASN A 155 -0.67 1.11 -2.26
C ASN A 155 -2.08 1.71 -2.41
N THR A 156 -2.21 2.79 -3.18
CA THR A 156 -3.52 3.40 -3.48
C THR A 156 -4.41 2.42 -4.25
N GLY A 157 -5.53 2.04 -3.62
CA GLY A 157 -6.51 1.12 -4.19
C GLY A 157 -6.06 -0.34 -4.20
N GLY A 158 -5.02 -0.69 -3.45
CA GLY A 158 -4.40 -2.01 -3.53
C GLY A 158 -3.85 -2.53 -2.21
N GLN A 159 -3.32 -3.75 -2.28
CA GLN A 159 -2.65 -4.40 -1.16
C GLN A 159 -1.19 -3.96 -1.08
N GLY A 160 -0.68 -3.81 0.14
CA GLY A 160 0.75 -3.76 0.44
C GLY A 160 1.41 -2.41 0.14
N ALA A 161 2.69 -2.52 -0.23
CA ALA A 161 3.61 -1.42 -0.49
C ALA A 161 3.24 -0.59 -1.73
N GLY A 162 3.47 0.72 -1.64
CA GLY A 162 3.21 1.69 -2.68
C GLY A 162 3.97 2.99 -2.41
N GLN A 163 3.30 4.13 -2.63
CA GLN A 163 3.90 5.47 -2.45
C GLN A 163 3.05 6.34 -1.50
N GLY A 164 2.03 5.76 -0.88
CA GLY A 164 0.99 6.46 -0.14
C GLY A 164 -0.40 6.14 -0.69
N ILE A 165 -1.37 6.11 0.23
CA ILE A 165 -2.81 6.07 -0.06
C ILE A 165 -3.25 7.51 -0.32
N ARG A 166 -3.72 7.79 -1.53
CA ARG A 166 -4.20 9.12 -1.93
C ARG A 166 -5.43 9.59 -1.16
N PRO A 167 -5.69 10.91 -1.06
CA PRO A 167 -6.92 11.46 -0.49
C PRO A 167 -8.18 10.80 -1.04
N GLY A 168 -9.07 10.36 -0.15
CA GLY A 168 -10.32 9.68 -0.49
C GLY A 168 -10.18 8.24 -0.96
N ALA A 169 -8.96 7.69 -1.03
CA ALA A 169 -8.71 6.31 -1.40
C ALA A 169 -8.48 5.41 -0.18
N SER A 170 -8.39 4.10 -0.45
CA SER A 170 -8.08 3.08 0.53
C SER A 170 -6.92 2.19 0.07
N GLY A 171 -6.28 1.51 1.01
CA GLY A 171 -5.29 0.45 0.78
C GLY A 171 -5.44 -0.60 1.89
N TRP A 172 -4.79 -1.76 1.74
CA TRP A 172 -4.88 -2.81 2.76
C TRP A 172 -3.63 -3.66 2.88
N VAL A 173 -3.49 -4.35 4.01
CA VAL A 173 -2.47 -5.37 4.24
C VAL A 173 -3.03 -6.45 5.16
N THR A 174 -2.65 -7.70 4.90
CA THR A 174 -3.04 -8.86 5.72
C THR A 174 -1.77 -9.47 6.29
N LEU A 175 -1.73 -9.63 7.61
CA LEU A 175 -0.61 -10.16 8.36
C LEU A 175 -1.08 -11.29 9.29
N THR A 176 -0.17 -12.21 9.62
CA THR A 176 -0.36 -13.11 10.75
C THR A 176 0.37 -12.52 11.95
N LEU A 177 -0.36 -12.03 12.94
CA LEU A 177 0.18 -11.38 14.12
C LEU A 177 0.22 -12.34 15.31
N ALA A 178 1.36 -12.37 15.99
CA ALA A 178 1.51 -13.05 17.27
C ALA A 178 0.95 -12.19 18.41
N PRO A 179 0.67 -12.75 19.60
CA PRO A 179 0.39 -11.94 20.78
C PRO A 179 1.51 -10.94 21.05
N GLY A 180 1.15 -9.71 21.40
CA GLY A 180 2.09 -8.62 21.67
C GLY A 180 1.51 -7.23 21.40
N HIS A 181 2.37 -6.23 21.55
CA HIS A 181 2.05 -4.83 21.29
C HIS A 181 2.61 -4.38 19.95
N TYR A 182 1.82 -3.61 19.21
CA TYR A 182 2.18 -3.06 17.92
C TYR A 182 1.87 -1.58 17.87
N GLU A 183 2.75 -0.84 17.22
CA GLU A 183 2.54 0.56 16.89
C GLU A 183 2.22 0.66 15.40
N LEU A 184 1.03 1.16 15.12
CA LEU A 184 0.54 1.48 13.78
C LEU A 184 0.94 2.91 13.49
N VAL A 185 1.73 3.16 12.45
CA VAL A 185 2.27 4.50 12.14
C VAL A 185 2.01 4.89 10.69
N CYS A 186 1.93 6.20 10.42
CA CYS A 186 2.18 6.74 9.08
C CYS A 186 3.60 7.31 9.08
N ASN A 187 4.50 6.75 8.28
CA ASN A 187 5.92 7.11 8.28
C ASN A 187 6.35 7.96 7.08
N LEU A 188 5.39 8.57 6.37
CA LEU A 188 5.69 9.64 5.43
C LEU A 188 6.38 10.79 6.18
N PRO A 189 7.33 11.51 5.54
CA PRO A 189 8.14 12.53 6.21
C PRO A 189 7.32 13.53 7.03
N GLY A 190 7.57 13.57 8.34
CA GLY A 190 6.92 14.48 9.30
C GLY A 190 5.56 14.02 9.84
N HIS A 191 4.96 12.95 9.30
CA HIS A 191 3.60 12.53 9.67
C HIS A 191 3.54 11.89 11.06
N TYR A 192 4.49 11.01 11.37
CA TYR A 192 4.60 10.42 12.71
C TYR A 192 4.76 11.51 13.79
N GLY A 193 5.67 12.46 13.58
CA GLY A 193 5.88 13.59 14.49
C GLY A 193 4.70 14.54 14.60
N ALA A 194 3.80 14.54 13.62
CA ALA A 194 2.54 15.28 13.65
C ALA A 194 1.38 14.53 14.35
N GLY A 195 1.64 13.34 14.91
CA GLY A 195 0.68 12.56 15.69
C GLY A 195 0.05 11.36 14.97
N MET A 196 0.60 10.92 13.83
CA MET A 196 0.07 9.77 13.08
C MET A 196 0.58 8.42 13.60
N TYR A 197 0.17 8.08 14.81
CA TYR A 197 0.41 6.77 15.41
C TYR A 197 -0.79 6.33 16.26
N THR A 198 -0.96 5.01 16.44
CA THR A 198 -1.81 4.42 17.47
C THR A 198 -1.25 3.07 17.89
N GLU A 199 -1.60 2.60 19.07
CA GLU A 199 -1.28 1.25 19.53
C GLU A 199 -2.37 0.24 19.12
N LEU A 200 -1.96 -0.99 18.85
CA LEU A 200 -2.81 -2.17 18.75
C LEU A 200 -2.24 -3.28 19.64
N THR A 201 -3.06 -3.82 20.53
CA THR A 201 -2.74 -5.01 21.33
C THR A 201 -3.28 -6.28 20.66
N VAL A 202 -2.44 -7.29 20.54
CA VAL A 202 -2.84 -8.63 20.02
C VAL A 202 -2.72 -9.64 21.15
N SER A 203 -3.76 -10.44 21.38
CA SER A 203 -3.85 -11.42 22.49
C SER A 203 -4.44 -12.76 22.11
#